data_AF-A0A318Q883-F1
#
_entry.id   AF-A0A318Q883-F1
#
_cell.length_a   1.000
_cell.length_b   1.000
_cell.length_c   1.000
_cell.angle_alpha   90.00
_cell.angle_beta   90.00
_cell.angle_gamma   90.00
#
_symmetry.space_group_name_H-M   'P 1'
#
loop_
_entity.id
_entity.type
_entity.pdbx_description
1 polymer ?
#
loop_
_entity_poly.entity_id
_entity_poly.type
_entity_poly.pdbx_seq_one_letter_code
_entity_poly.pdbx_strand_id
1 'polypeptide(L)'
;MSAHSDGASPQHALEAQLRAHRDVVVAALLELACHASSEATRLAALREMLDRGWGRVAPGSADTTSVAAAPTLVIAPALLSGGTDGAGQGA
;
A
#
# COMPACT_ATOMS: atom_id res chain seq x y z
N MET A 1 37.38 -26.82 28.32
CA MET A 1 36.12 -26.05 28.45
C MET A 1 36.30 -24.79 27.62
N SER A 2 35.87 -24.81 26.36
CA SER A 2 36.07 -23.69 25.44
C SER A 2 34.88 -22.75 25.54
N ALA A 3 35.10 -21.59 26.14
CA ALA A 3 34.14 -20.49 26.19
C ALA A 3 33.84 -20.06 24.74
N HIS A 4 32.63 -20.34 24.28
CA HIS A 4 32.10 -19.80 23.04
C HIS A 4 31.84 -18.32 23.31
N SER A 5 32.77 -17.48 22.87
CA SER A 5 32.57 -16.04 22.82
C SER A 5 31.43 -15.77 21.83
N ASP A 6 30.21 -15.63 22.33
CA ASP A 6 29.07 -15.05 21.62
C ASP A 6 29.35 -13.57 21.36
N GLY A 7 30.30 -13.31 20.46
CA GLY A 7 30.41 -12.03 19.79
C GLY A 7 29.27 -11.98 18.80
N ALA A 8 28.15 -11.35 19.18
CA ALA A 8 27.04 -11.12 18.27
C ALA A 8 27.62 -10.59 16.95
N SER A 9 27.39 -11.34 15.86
CA SER A 9 27.93 -10.97 14.56
C SER A 9 27.50 -9.53 14.26
N PRO A 10 28.33 -8.71 13.59
CA PRO A 10 28.01 -7.30 13.32
C PRO A 10 26.65 -7.11 12.62
N GLN A 11 26.22 -8.14 11.88
CA GLN A 11 24.91 -8.21 11.25
C GLN A 11 23.76 -8.31 12.24
N HIS A 12 23.88 -9.11 13.31
CA HIS A 12 22.88 -9.16 14.38
C HIS A 12 22.78 -7.83 15.14
N ALA A 13 23.90 -7.15 15.37
CA ALA A 13 23.89 -5.84 16.01
C ALA A 13 23.18 -4.79 15.14
N LEU A 14 23.42 -4.81 13.82
CA LEU A 14 22.72 -3.96 12.86
C LEU A 14 21.22 -4.23 12.85
N GLU A 15 20.81 -5.51 12.78
CA GLU A 15 19.40 -5.89 12.80
C GLU A 15 18.69 -5.46 14.08
N ALA A 16 19.35 -5.61 15.24
CA ALA A 16 18.81 -5.15 16.51
C ALA A 16 18.60 -3.63 16.52
N GLN A 17 19.58 -2.89 15.99
CA GLN A 17 19.49 -1.44 15.88
C GLN A 17 18.37 -1.01 14.92
N LEU A 18 18.23 -1.67 13.77
CA LEU A 18 17.15 -1.42 12.81
C LEU A 18 15.77 -1.70 13.43
N ARG A 19 15.64 -2.80 14.20
CA ARG A 19 14.40 -3.10 14.93
C ARG A 19 14.08 -2.04 15.99
N ALA A 20 15.10 -1.56 16.72
CA ALA A 20 14.92 -0.51 17.72
C ALA A 20 14.43 0.82 17.12
N HIS A 21 14.77 1.11 15.86
CA HIS A 21 14.40 2.36 15.20
C HIS A 21 13.18 2.22 14.28
N ARG A 22 12.49 1.07 14.26
CA ARG A 22 11.34 0.85 13.35
C ARG A 22 10.25 1.90 13.56
N ASP A 23 9.99 2.28 14.81
CA ASP A 23 8.87 3.16 15.16
C ASP A 23 9.14 4.58 14.64
N VAL A 24 10.41 5.01 14.59
CA VAL A 24 10.84 6.27 13.98
C VAL A 24 10.59 6.26 12.47
N VAL A 25 10.87 5.14 11.80
CA VAL A 25 10.60 4.99 10.36
C VAL A 25 9.10 5.06 10.08
N VAL A 26 8.27 4.40 10.90
CA VAL A 26 6.82 4.46 10.78
C VAL A 26 6.31 5.90 10.96
N ALA A 27 6.78 6.60 11.99
CA ALA A 27 6.39 7.99 12.25
C ALA A 27 6.76 8.91 11.08
N ALA A 28 7.98 8.78 10.54
CA ALA A 28 8.43 9.57 9.40
C ALA A 28 7.59 9.29 8.13
N LEU A 29 7.22 8.03 7.87
CA LEU A 29 6.37 7.68 6.74
C LEU A 29 4.95 8.24 6.89
N LEU A 30 4.40 8.25 8.12
CA LEU A 30 3.11 8.88 8.41
C LEU A 30 3.18 10.40 8.19
N GLU A 31 4.23 11.06 8.64
CA GLU A 31 4.41 12.50 8.41
C GLU A 31 4.46 12.82 6.91
N LEU A 32 5.22 12.04 6.13
CA LEU A 32 5.28 12.20 4.68
C LEU A 32 3.93 11.92 4.01
N ALA A 33 3.22 10.88 4.41
CA ALA A 33 1.91 10.54 3.86
C ALA A 33 0.87 11.65 4.08
N CYS A 34 0.90 12.30 5.24
CA CYS A 34 -0.05 13.34 5.60
C CYS A 34 0.32 14.74 5.10
N HIS A 35 1.61 15.08 5.07
CA HIS A 35 2.03 16.49 4.96
C HIS A 35 2.99 16.79 3.81
N ALA A 36 3.50 15.79 3.08
CA ALA A 36 4.40 16.07 1.97
C ALA A 36 3.66 16.92 0.90
N SER A 37 4.33 17.94 0.37
CA SER A 37 3.76 18.83 -0.65
C SER A 37 3.48 18.11 -1.98
N SER A 38 4.35 17.16 -2.35
CA SER A 38 4.24 16.35 -3.55
C SER A 38 3.29 15.16 -3.34
N GLU A 39 2.31 15.02 -4.23
CA GLU A 39 1.40 13.86 -4.24
C GLU A 39 2.15 12.54 -4.48
N ALA A 40 3.15 12.55 -5.37
CA ALA A 40 3.97 11.38 -5.63
C ALA A 40 4.69 10.91 -4.36
N THR A 41 5.15 11.83 -3.51
CA THR A 41 5.79 11.51 -2.23
C THR A 41 4.78 10.91 -1.24
N ARG A 42 3.57 11.48 -1.15
CA ARG A 42 2.51 10.92 -0.29
C ARG A 42 2.16 9.49 -0.70
N LEU A 43 1.97 9.25 -2.00
CA LEU A 43 1.67 7.92 -2.54
C LEU A 43 2.81 6.92 -2.32
N ALA A 44 4.07 7.34 -2.51
CA ALA A 44 5.22 6.49 -2.25
C ALA A 44 5.32 6.09 -0.76
N ALA A 45 5.05 7.02 0.15
CA ALA A 45 5.02 6.74 1.59
C ALA A 45 3.91 5.75 1.97
N LEU A 46 2.69 5.96 1.46
CA LEU A 46 1.55 5.06 1.68
C LEU A 46 1.83 3.64 1.14
N ARG A 47 2.39 3.55 -0.07
CA ARG A 47 2.78 2.27 -0.66
C ARG A 47 3.80 1.55 0.22
N GLU A 48 4.83 2.25 0.69
CA GLU A 48 5.84 1.62 1.53
C GLU A 48 5.33 1.14 2.89
N MET A 49 4.33 1.82 3.44
CA MET A 49 3.64 1.34 4.64
C MET A 49 2.87 0.04 4.37
N LEU A 50 2.14 -0.03 3.25
CA LEU A 50 1.36 -1.21 2.86
C LEU A 50 2.24 -2.41 2.50
N ASP A 51 3.36 -2.17 1.81
CA ASP A 51 4.33 -3.20 1.44
C ASP A 51 5.00 -3.82 2.69
N ARG A 52 5.10 -3.06 3.79
CA ARG A 52 5.54 -3.54 5.12
C ARG A 52 4.42 -4.17 5.96
N GLY A 53 3.19 -4.20 5.44
CA GLY A 53 2.03 -4.77 6.11
C GLY A 53 1.36 -3.84 7.13
N TRP A 54 1.79 -2.58 7.23
CA TRP A 54 1.13 -1.58 8.09
C TRP A 54 -0.16 -1.11 7.42
N GLY A 55 -1.30 -1.31 8.09
CA GLY A 55 -2.63 -1.04 7.55
C GLY A 55 -3.35 -2.25 6.94
N ARG A 56 -2.70 -3.43 6.89
CA ARG A 56 -3.44 -4.68 6.69
C ARG A 56 -4.15 -5.05 7.98
N VAL A 57 -5.46 -5.29 7.90
CA VAL A 57 -6.22 -5.91 8.99
C VAL A 57 -5.59 -7.27 9.26
N ALA A 58 -5.14 -7.52 10.49
CA ALA A 58 -4.58 -8.81 10.86
C ALA A 58 -5.60 -9.92 10.55
N PRO A 59 -5.19 -11.10 10.06
CA PRO A 59 -6.10 -12.23 9.78
C PRO A 59 -6.79 -12.84 11.03
N GLY A 60 -6.84 -12.12 12.15
CA GLY A 60 -7.46 -12.51 13.42
C GLY A 60 -8.86 -11.94 13.67
N SER A 61 -9.54 -11.45 12.63
CA SER A 61 -11.00 -11.18 12.68
C SER A 61 -11.64 -11.55 11.35
N ALA A 62 -11.37 -12.75 10.87
CA ALA A 62 -12.26 -13.43 9.96
C ALA A 62 -13.37 -14.05 10.81
N ASP A 63 -14.49 -13.34 11.00
CA ASP A 63 -15.69 -13.80 10.30
C ASP A 63 -15.38 -14.08 8.83
N THR A 64 -15.26 -15.36 8.51
CA THR A 64 -14.92 -15.83 7.18
C THR A 64 -16.07 -15.52 6.25
N THR A 65 -15.99 -14.44 5.49
CA THR A 65 -16.58 -14.40 4.16
C THR A 65 -15.53 -13.89 3.19
N SER A 66 -14.71 -14.84 2.74
CA SER A 66 -13.90 -14.69 1.53
C SER A 66 -14.86 -14.44 0.36
N VAL A 67 -15.02 -13.18 -0.01
CA VAL A 67 -15.47 -12.82 -1.36
C VAL A 67 -14.30 -12.10 -2.00
N ALA A 68 -13.45 -12.87 -2.66
CA ALA A 68 -12.58 -12.37 -3.72
C ALA A 68 -13.47 -11.91 -4.89
N ALA A 69 -14.16 -10.78 -4.73
CA ALA A 69 -14.75 -10.05 -5.83
C ALA A 69 -13.79 -8.90 -6.15
N ALA A 70 -12.99 -9.07 -7.19
CA ALA A 70 -12.50 -7.90 -7.90
C ALA A 70 -13.72 -7.01 -8.19
N PRO A 71 -13.70 -5.70 -7.89
CA PRO A 71 -14.83 -4.84 -8.21
C PRO A 71 -14.95 -4.79 -9.74
N THR A 72 -15.84 -5.60 -10.29
CA THR A 72 -16.24 -5.49 -11.69
C THR A 72 -17.00 -4.18 -11.81
N LEU A 73 -16.35 -3.17 -12.41
CA LEU A 73 -17.03 -1.96 -12.85
C LEU A 73 -18.05 -2.36 -13.93
N VAL A 74 -19.32 -2.45 -13.55
CA VAL A 74 -20.42 -2.66 -14.50
C VAL A 74 -20.67 -1.31 -15.18
N ILE A 75 -20.10 -1.13 -16.38
CA ILE A 75 -20.45 0.00 -17.24
C ILE A 75 -21.90 -0.23 -17.69
N ALA A 76 -22.82 0.63 -17.26
CA ALA A 76 -24.20 0.59 -17.71
C ALA A 76 -24.25 0.91 -19.23
N PRO A 77 -24.93 0.10 -20.07
CA PRO A 77 -25.01 0.32 -21.52
C PRO A 77 -25.60 1.67 -21.92
N ALA A 78 -26.31 2.34 -21.00
CA ALA A 78 -26.95 3.63 -21.24
C ALA A 78 -25.97 4.78 -21.55
N LEU A 79 -24.67 4.62 -21.26
CA LEU A 79 -23.64 5.63 -21.58
C LEU A 79 -23.03 5.47 -22.97
N LEU A 80 -23.36 4.40 -23.71
CA LEU A 80 -22.81 4.13 -25.06
C LEU A 80 -23.71 4.68 -26.19
N SER A 81 -24.92 5.12 -25.89
CA SER A 81 -25.79 5.80 -26.86
C SER A 81 -25.55 7.32 -26.82
N GLY A 82 -24.46 7.75 -27.45
CA GLY A 82 -24.11 9.16 -27.53
C GLY A 82 -23.24 9.48 -28.73
N GLY A 83 -23.83 9.53 -29.92
CA GLY A 83 -23.35 10.42 -30.98
C GLY A 83 -22.75 9.76 -32.22
N THR A 84 -23.56 9.08 -33.01
CA THR A 84 -23.47 9.19 -34.48
C THR A 84 -24.90 9.19 -34.99
N ASP A 85 -25.33 10.26 -35.67
CA ASP A 85 -26.02 10.15 -36.96
C ASP A 85 -26.43 11.53 -37.48
N GLY A 86 -26.06 11.76 -38.75
CA GLY A 86 -26.86 12.56 -39.66
C GLY A 86 -26.43 14.00 -39.87
N ALA A 87 -25.30 14.19 -40.57
CA ALA A 87 -25.13 15.36 -41.41
C ALA A 87 -26.34 15.47 -42.35
N GLY A 88 -27.03 16.61 -42.32
CA GLY A 88 -28.11 16.90 -43.24
C GLY A 88 -27.62 17.04 -44.67
N GLN A 89 -28.39 16.51 -45.62
CA GLN A 89 -28.58 17.16 -46.91
C GLN A 89 -29.98 16.81 -47.41
N GLY A 90 -30.84 17.83 -47.39
CA GLY A 90 -32.18 17.79 -47.98
C GLY A 90 -32.13 17.83 -49.50
N ALA A 91 -33.32 17.61 -50.06
CA ALA A 91 -33.71 17.66 -51.47
C ALA A 91 -33.21 18.88 -52.25
#